data_AF-A0A3N5WFF2-F1
#
_entry.id   AF-A0A3N5WFF2-F1
#
_cell.length_a   1.000
_cell.length_b   1.000
_cell.length_c   1.000
_cell.angle_alpha   90.00
_cell.angle_beta   90.00
_cell.angle_gamma   90.00
#
_symmetry.space_group_name_H-M   'P 1'
#
loop_
_entity.id
_entity.type
_entity.pdbx_description
1 polymer ?
#
loop_
_entity_poly.entity_id
_entity_poly.type
_entity_poly.pdbx_seq_one_letter_code
_entity_poly.pdbx_strand_id
1 'polypeptide(L)' 'MNPAPATTAMFLLKLALFLFLLFWCGLGLWLILKYDQLFGLHPDDPAESSGARALNVTQVSIVWLGVFKIALYFLIC' A
#
# COMPACT_ATOMS: atom_id res chain seq x y z
N MET A 1 8.14 18.05 33.18
CA MET A 1 7.54 16.75 33.58
C MET A 1 7.74 15.82 32.39
N ASN A 2 8.55 14.75 32.51
CA ASN A 2 8.72 13.81 31.39
C ASN A 2 7.39 13.07 31.17
N PRO A 3 6.91 12.95 29.92
CA PRO A 3 5.70 12.19 29.63
C PRO A 3 5.90 10.72 30.03
N ALA A 4 4.82 10.06 30.48
CA ALA A 4 4.86 8.65 30.84
C ALA A 4 5.37 7.80 29.64
N PRO A 5 6.07 6.69 29.88
CA PRO A 5 6.64 5.86 28.82
C PRO A 5 5.58 5.37 27.81
N ALA A 6 4.35 5.13 28.27
CA ALA A 6 3.22 4.76 27.41
C ALA A 6 2.85 5.85 26.40
N THR A 7 2.86 7.13 26.79
CA THR A 7 2.53 8.26 25.93
C THR A 7 3.60 8.48 24.86
N THR A 8 4.87 8.30 25.23
CA THR A 8 6.01 8.41 24.32
C THR A 8 6.00 7.29 23.27
N ALA A 9 5.74 6.05 23.69
CA ALA A 9 5.65 4.91 22.79
C ALA A 9 4.49 5.04 21.79
N MET A 10 3.31 5.50 22.25
CA MET A 10 2.16 5.75 21.40
C MET A 10 2.43 6.84 20.35
N PHE A 11 3.14 7.91 20.73
CA PHE A 11 3.52 8.97 19.81
C PHE A 11 4.49 8.47 18.72
N LEU A 12 5.51 7.70 19.11
CA LEU A 12 6.46 7.11 18.16
C LEU A 12 5.78 6.13 17.19
N LEU A 13 4.83 5.33 17.68
CA LEU A 13 4.08 4.39 16.84
C LEU A 13 3.21 5.13 15.81
N LYS A 14 2.51 6.20 16.22
CA LYS A 14 1.73 7.03 15.28
C LYS A 14 2.62 7.73 14.25
N LEU A 15 3.79 8.22 14.66
CA LEU A 15 4.76 8.80 13.73
C LEU A 15 5.29 7.77 12.72
N ALA A 16 5.64 6.57 13.18
CA ALA A 16 6.09 5.48 12.31
C ALA A 16 5.00 5.04 11.32
N LEU A 17 3.75 4.92 11.78
CA LEU A 17 2.60 4.62 10.91
C LEU A 17 2.34 5.71 9.88
N PHE A 18 2.47 6.97 10.26
CA PHE A 18 2.32 8.10 9.34
C PHE A 18 3.39 8.05 8.22
N LEU A 19 4.66 7.84 8.57
CA LEU A 19 5.74 7.70 7.60
C LEU A 19 5.55 6.46 6.71
N PHE A 20 5.12 5.34 7.29
CA PHE A 20 4.78 4.14 6.55
C PHE A 20 3.66 4.40 5.54
N LEU A 21 2.57 5.08 5.94
CA LEU A 21 1.47 5.44 5.05
C LEU A 21 1.91 6.39 3.92
N LEU A 22 2.80 7.33 4.21
CA LEU A 22 3.34 8.26 3.21
C LEU A 22 4.16 7.50 2.17
N PHE A 23 5.03 6.59 2.61
CA PHE A 23 5.77 5.69 1.75
C PHE A 23 4.84 4.74 0.96
N TRP A 24 3.82 4.19 1.61
CA TRP A 24 2.81 3.32 0.99
C TRP A 24 2.05 4.07 -0.11
N CYS A 25 1.61 5.31 0.11
CA CYS A 25 1.02 6.12 -0.95
C CYS A 25 2.00 6.37 -2.11
N GLY A 26 3.28 6.64 -1.80
CA GLY A 26 4.32 6.83 -2.80
C GLY A 26 4.55 5.59 -3.68
N LEU A 27 4.61 4.41 -3.08
CA LEU A 27 4.67 3.16 -3.83
C LEU A 27 3.44 2.93 -4.69
N GLY A 28 2.25 3.33 -4.23
CA GLY A 28 1.01 3.19 -4.99
C GLY A 28 1.03 4.06 -6.23
N LEU A 29 1.50 5.31 -6.08
CA LEU A 29 1.71 6.20 -7.22
C LEU A 29 2.75 5.64 -8.20
N TRP A 30 3.87 5.11 -7.70
CA TRP A 30 4.88 4.47 -8.54
C TRP A 30 4.32 3.27 -9.31
N LEU A 31 3.49 2.45 -8.67
CA LEU A 31 2.84 1.29 -9.28
C LEU A 31 1.87 1.69 -10.39
N ILE A 32 1.16 2.82 -10.22
CA ILE A 32 0.32 3.42 -11.29
C ILE A 32 1.19 3.91 -12.45
N LEU A 33 2.30 4.61 -12.18
CA LEU A 33 3.22 5.09 -13.21
C LEU A 33 3.89 3.94 -13.99
N LYS A 34 4.09 2.80 -13.32
CA LYS A 34 4.68 1.59 -13.90
C LYS A 34 3.64 0.55 -14.28
N TYR A 35 2.36 0.91 -14.30
CA TYR A 35 1.25 -0.02 -14.52
C TYR A 35 1.39 -0.78 -15.84
N ASP A 36 1.72 -0.09 -16.92
CA ASP A 36 1.87 -0.72 -18.24
C ASP A 36 3.12 -1.61 -18.34
N GLN A 37 4.17 -1.30 -17.58
CA GLN A 37 5.37 -2.16 -17.54
C GLN A 37 5.18 -3.40 -16.66
N LEU A 38 4.36 -3.30 -15.61
CA LEU A 38 4.16 -4.39 -14.64
C LEU A 38 2.96 -5.29 -14.97
N PHE A 39 1.91 -4.69 -15.53
CA PHE A 39 0.65 -5.37 -15.83
C PHE A 39 0.25 -5.23 -17.30
N GLY A 40 1.03 -4.54 -18.13
CA GLY A 40 0.74 -4.45 -19.57
C GLY A 40 0.99 -5.78 -20.27
N LEU A 41 0.47 -5.87 -21.50
CA LEU A 41 0.61 -7.06 -22.33
C LEU A 41 2.08 -7.27 -22.68
N HIS A 42 2.68 -8.32 -22.14
CA HIS A 42 4.03 -8.72 -22.55
C HIS A 42 3.94 -9.44 -23.89
N PRO A 43 4.73 -9.03 -24.90
CA PRO A 43 4.78 -9.72 -26.19
C PRO A 43 5.24 -11.18 -26.07
N ASP A 44 5.89 -11.54 -24.96
CA ASP A 44 6.36 -12.88 -24.65
C ASP A 44 5.29 -13.80 -24.04
N ASP A 45 4.11 -13.27 -23.66
CA ASP A 45 3.00 -14.06 -23.11
C ASP A 45 1.67 -13.80 -23.86
N PRO A 46 1.56 -14.28 -25.12
CA PRO A 46 0.38 -14.08 -25.96
C PRO A 46 -0.89 -14.80 -25.44
N ALA A 47 -0.76 -15.61 -24.39
CA ALA A 47 -1.87 -16.36 -23.78
C ALA A 47 -2.50 -15.62 -22.57
N GLU A 48 -1.89 -14.53 -22.08
CA GLU A 48 -2.45 -13.79 -20.95
C GLU A 48 -3.75 -13.08 -21.35
N SER A 49 -4.88 -13.67 -20.93
CA SER A 49 -6.19 -13.08 -21.18
C SER A 49 -6.39 -11.78 -20.40
N SER A 50 -7.19 -10.86 -20.95
CA SER A 50 -7.58 -9.61 -20.29
C SER A 50 -8.23 -9.85 -18.90
N GLY A 51 -8.91 -10.97 -18.71
CA GLY A 51 -9.50 -11.38 -17.43
C GLY A 51 -8.47 -11.79 -16.38
N ALA A 52 -7.45 -12.55 -16.76
CA ALA A 52 -6.37 -12.95 -15.85
C ALA A 52 -5.60 -11.72 -15.33
N ARG A 53 -5.31 -10.76 -16.22
CA ARG A 53 -4.73 -9.46 -15.87
C ARG A 53 -5.59 -8.67 -14.90
N ALA A 54 -6.89 -8.56 -15.17
CA ALA A 54 -7.81 -7.83 -14.30
C ALA A 54 -7.88 -8.43 -12.88
N LEU A 55 -7.84 -9.76 -12.77
CA LEU A 55 -7.80 -10.45 -11.48
C LEU A 55 -6.51 -10.16 -10.71
N ASN A 56 -5.35 -10.19 -11.38
CA ASN A 56 -4.07 -9.87 -10.75
C ASN A 56 -4.05 -8.43 -10.20
N VAL A 57 -4.44 -7.46 -11.04
CA VAL A 57 -4.55 -6.04 -10.61
C VAL A 57 -5.53 -5.88 -9.46
N THR A 58 -6.65 -6.62 -9.47
CA THR A 58 -7.65 -6.58 -8.41
C THR A 58 -7.10 -7.13 -7.09
N GLN A 59 -6.38 -8.25 -7.12
CA GLN A 59 -5.76 -8.82 -5.93
C GLN A 59 -4.76 -7.85 -5.31
N VAL A 60 -3.87 -7.28 -6.13
CA VAL A 60 -2.90 -6.26 -5.68
C VAL A 60 -3.63 -5.07 -5.06
N SER A 61 -4.69 -4.58 -5.71
CA SER A 61 -5.49 -3.45 -5.23
C SER A 61 -6.19 -3.74 -3.89
N ILE A 62 -6.74 -4.94 -3.71
CA ILE A 62 -7.41 -5.36 -2.46
C ILE A 62 -6.41 -5.39 -1.31
N VAL A 63 -5.23 -5.98 -1.52
CA VAL A 63 -4.17 -5.99 -0.51
C VAL A 63 -3.72 -4.56 -0.19
N TRP A 64 -3.59 -3.72 -1.22
CA TRP A 64 -3.21 -2.32 -1.07
C TRP A 64 -4.16 -1.54 -0.16
N LEU A 65 -5.46 -1.61 -0.47
CA LEU A 65 -6.51 -0.92 0.27
C LEU A 65 -6.71 -1.51 1.66
N GLY A 66 -6.55 -2.83 1.81
CA GLY A 66 -6.64 -3.53 3.09
C GLY A 66 -5.58 -3.04 4.08
N VAL A 67 -4.31 -3.05 3.66
CA VAL A 67 -3.19 -2.55 4.49
C VAL A 67 -3.37 -1.07 4.81
N PHE A 68 -3.76 -0.26 3.82
CA PHE A 68 -4.00 1.17 4.00
C PHE A 68 -5.09 1.44 5.06
N LYS A 69 -6.23 0.74 4.98
CA LYS A 69 -7.34 0.89 5.92
C LYS A 69 -6.95 0.48 7.34
N ILE A 70 -6.21 -0.62 7.50
CA ILE A 70 -5.73 -1.07 8.81
C ILE A 70 -4.76 -0.05 9.41
N ALA A 71 -3.79 0.43 8.63
CA ALA A 71 -2.83 1.43 9.10
C ALA A 71 -3.52 2.74 9.50
N LEU A 72 -4.52 3.20 8.74
CA LEU A 72 -5.33 4.37 9.11
C LEU A 72 -6.11 4.16 10.40
N TYR A 73 -6.70 2.98 10.60
CA TYR A 73 -7.41 2.66 11.83
C TYR A 73 -6.50 2.82 13.06
N PHE A 74 -5.30 2.24 13.04
CA PHE A 74 -4.33 2.38 14.14
C PHE A 74 -3.71 3.77 14.28
N LEU A 75 -3.70 4.57 13.22
CA LEU A 75 -3.23 5.95 13.29
C LEU A 75 -4.26 6.85 13.98
N ILE A 76 -5.55 6.65 13.68
CA ILE A 76 -6.65 7.50 14.16
C ILE A 76 -7.13 7.07 15.55
N CYS A 77 -7.36 5.76 15.76
CA CYS A 77 -7.70 5.21 17.07
C CYS A 77 -6.49 5.20 18.02
#